data_AF-I7KTH8-F1
#
_entry.id   AF-I7KTH8-F1
#
_cell.length_a   1.000
_cell.length_b   1.000
_cell.length_c   1.000
_cell.angle_alpha   90.00
_cell.angle_beta   90.00
_cell.angle_gamma   90.00
#
_symmetry.space_group_name_H-M   'P 1'
#
loop_
_entity.id
_entity.type
_entity.pdbx_description
1 polymer ?
#
loop_
_entity_poly.entity_id
_entity_poly.type
_entity_poly.pdbx_seq_one_letter_code
_entity_poly.pdbx_strand_id
1 'polypeptide(L)'
;MNIEKKLIKYNFSSRNGKKIEYIVIHDTNNKGKGADAEAHFRYFNGGNRNASAHYFVDDKKILQLIDDKYAAWHVGDGRGRFGITNQNSIGIEICVNADGDYNKALANAIELTRYLMKKYNIPLERVVRHYDASRKLCPASMSANNWAKWQWFKEQLEKKQTKKGQVLANVLNIRVGAGTQFKVVGQYKKGDIIEILEEKSDWYRTNKGWVCKDYVKIIN
;
A
#
# COMPACT_ATOMS: atom_id res chain seq x y z
N MET A 1 -6.41 -5.34 -5.43
CA MET A 1 -6.55 -4.97 -4.01
C MET A 1 -8.03 -4.89 -3.63
N ASN A 2 -8.43 -5.51 -2.51
CA ASN A 2 -9.78 -5.45 -1.95
C ASN A 2 -9.74 -4.66 -0.63
N ILE A 3 -10.59 -3.64 -0.48
CA ILE A 3 -10.74 -2.85 0.75
C ILE A 3 -12.14 -3.09 1.28
N GLU A 4 -12.25 -3.72 2.46
CA GLU A 4 -13.54 -3.95 3.11
C GLU A 4 -13.91 -2.72 3.95
N LYS A 5 -15.07 -2.12 3.70
CA LYS A 5 -15.55 -0.97 4.47
C LYS A 5 -16.34 -1.44 5.69
N LYS A 6 -15.86 -1.07 6.89
CA LYS A 6 -16.53 -1.32 8.17
C LYS A 6 -16.54 -0.04 8.99
N LEU A 7 -17.42 0.88 8.61
CA LEU A 7 -17.44 2.22 9.17
C LEU A 7 -17.84 2.21 10.65
N ILE A 8 -17.01 2.82 11.50
CA ILE A 8 -17.27 2.95 12.94
C ILE A 8 -18.20 4.14 13.23
N LYS A 9 -18.81 4.15 14.43
CA LYS A 9 -19.77 5.19 14.85
C LYS A 9 -19.17 6.38 15.62
N TYR A 10 -17.94 6.23 16.12
CA TYR A 10 -17.26 7.20 17.00
C TYR A 10 -15.85 7.48 16.49
N ASN A 11 -15.12 8.39 17.15
CA ASN A 11 -13.69 8.63 16.93
C ASN A 11 -13.32 9.28 15.59
N PHE A 12 -14.20 10.11 15.03
CA PHE A 12 -13.87 10.91 13.86
C PHE A 12 -14.57 12.26 13.93
N SER A 13 -14.12 13.20 13.12
CA SER A 13 -14.72 14.53 13.02
C SER A 13 -14.77 14.98 11.56
N SER A 14 -15.41 16.12 11.32
CA SER A 14 -15.24 16.83 10.05
C SER A 14 -13.75 17.12 9.79
N ARG A 15 -13.37 17.15 8.50
CA ARG A 15 -12.07 17.68 8.06
C ARG A 15 -11.97 19.21 8.15
N ASN A 16 -13.07 19.89 8.48
CA ASN A 16 -13.14 21.35 8.55
C ASN A 16 -12.65 22.02 7.24
N GLY A 17 -13.09 21.49 6.10
CA GLY A 17 -12.73 21.99 4.77
C GLY A 17 -11.29 21.71 4.31
N LYS A 18 -10.46 21.04 5.13
CA LYS A 18 -9.10 20.68 4.74
C LYS A 18 -9.10 19.57 3.69
N LYS A 19 -8.24 19.73 2.68
CA LYS A 19 -7.95 18.69 1.69
C LYS A 19 -7.06 17.62 2.31
N ILE A 20 -7.16 16.40 1.77
CA ILE A 20 -6.23 15.32 2.09
C ILE A 20 -4.91 15.62 1.38
N GLU A 21 -3.87 15.85 2.17
CA GLU A 21 -2.54 16.23 1.68
C GLU A 21 -1.46 15.20 2.03
N TYR A 22 -1.67 14.45 3.11
CA TYR A 22 -0.69 13.50 3.64
C TYR A 22 -1.28 12.11 3.86
N ILE A 23 -0.44 11.10 3.74
CA ILE A 23 -0.70 9.74 4.23
C ILE A 23 0.28 9.48 5.38
N VAL A 24 -0.24 9.21 6.57
CA VAL A 24 0.55 8.97 7.78
C VAL A 24 0.52 7.47 8.07
N ILE A 25 1.70 6.85 8.04
CA ILE A 25 1.89 5.44 8.34
C ILE A 25 2.13 5.26 9.85
N HIS A 26 1.41 4.30 10.41
CA HIS A 26 1.49 3.87 11.81
C HIS A 26 1.70 2.36 11.88
N ASP A 27 2.03 1.88 13.07
CA ASP A 27 1.74 0.51 13.43
C ASP A 27 1.00 0.47 14.76
N THR A 28 0.22 -0.60 14.93
CA THR A 28 -0.68 -0.75 16.08
C THR A 28 0.06 -0.89 17.41
N ASN A 29 1.36 -1.18 17.36
CA ASN A 29 2.20 -1.60 18.49
C ASN A 29 1.55 -2.71 19.37
N ASN A 30 0.57 -3.43 18.83
CA ASN A 30 -0.18 -4.45 19.54
C ASN A 30 0.24 -5.83 19.02
N LYS A 31 1.22 -6.42 19.71
CA LYS A 31 1.77 -7.74 19.37
C LYS A 31 0.91 -8.90 19.89
N GLY A 32 -0.20 -8.62 20.57
CA GLY A 32 -1.09 -9.65 21.11
C GLY A 32 -1.60 -10.58 20.01
N LYS A 33 -1.71 -11.88 20.33
CA LYS A 33 -2.33 -12.87 19.43
C LYS A 33 -3.77 -12.44 19.12
N GLY A 34 -4.14 -12.42 17.84
CA GLY A 34 -5.46 -12.02 17.36
C GLY A 34 -5.69 -10.51 17.33
N ALA A 35 -4.68 -9.66 17.55
CA ALA A 35 -4.78 -8.21 17.38
C ALA A 35 -4.72 -7.78 15.90
N ASP A 36 -5.54 -8.42 15.07
CA ASP A 36 -5.67 -8.18 13.62
C ASP A 36 -6.54 -6.94 13.31
N ALA A 37 -6.83 -6.69 12.02
CA ALA A 37 -7.62 -5.52 11.64
C ALA A 37 -9.06 -5.58 12.20
N GLU A 38 -9.63 -6.79 12.31
CA GLU A 38 -10.98 -7.00 12.83
C GLU A 38 -11.04 -6.74 14.35
N ALA A 39 -10.00 -7.10 15.10
CA ALA A 39 -9.89 -6.76 16.52
C ALA A 39 -9.86 -5.24 16.74
N HIS A 40 -9.12 -4.51 15.91
CA HIS A 40 -9.09 -3.05 15.97
C HIS A 40 -10.44 -2.43 15.57
N PHE A 41 -11.13 -2.99 14.57
CA PHE A 41 -12.51 -2.60 14.27
C PHE A 41 -13.42 -2.76 15.50
N ARG A 42 -13.44 -3.93 16.14
CA ARG A 42 -14.25 -4.16 17.35
C ARG A 42 -13.92 -3.16 18.46
N TYR A 43 -12.63 -2.88 18.67
CA TYR A 43 -12.18 -1.94 19.70
C TYR A 43 -12.67 -0.50 19.47
N PHE A 44 -12.48 0.04 18.25
CA PHE A 44 -12.87 1.42 17.91
C PHE A 44 -14.37 1.57 17.67
N ASN A 45 -15.07 0.50 17.26
CA ASN A 45 -16.52 0.51 17.11
C ASN A 45 -17.26 0.39 18.45
N GLY A 46 -16.63 -0.21 19.46
CA GLY A 46 -17.23 -0.42 20.79
C GLY A 46 -17.38 0.83 21.66
N GLY A 47 -16.86 1.99 21.25
CA GLY A 47 -17.04 3.25 21.98
C GLY A 47 -16.09 4.36 21.58
N ASN A 48 -16.24 5.53 22.22
CA ASN A 48 -15.31 6.64 22.06
C ASN A 48 -13.99 6.35 22.80
N ARG A 49 -12.89 6.40 22.06
CA ARG A 49 -11.51 6.14 22.47
C ARG A 49 -10.64 7.39 22.39
N ASN A 50 -11.18 8.52 21.89
CA ASN A 50 -10.44 9.74 21.58
C ASN A 50 -9.22 9.49 20.66
N ALA A 51 -9.29 8.43 19.85
CA ALA A 51 -8.27 8.03 18.90
C ALA A 51 -8.89 7.12 17.83
N SER A 52 -8.31 7.09 16.64
CA SER A 52 -8.70 6.19 15.53
C SER A 52 -7.70 6.28 14.39
N ALA A 53 -7.83 5.42 13.39
CA ALA A 53 -7.20 5.57 12.08
C ALA A 53 -8.22 5.27 10.98
N HIS A 54 -7.92 5.70 9.74
CA HIS A 54 -8.83 5.48 8.62
C HIS A 54 -8.80 4.01 8.17
N TYR A 55 -7.60 3.41 8.18
CA TYR A 55 -7.39 2.05 7.72
C TYR A 55 -6.61 1.23 8.74
N PHE A 56 -6.99 -0.04 8.88
CA PHE A 56 -6.23 -1.07 9.58
C PHE A 56 -5.89 -2.18 8.59
N VAL A 57 -4.62 -2.55 8.53
CA VAL A 57 -4.07 -3.48 7.54
C VAL A 57 -3.40 -4.64 8.26
N ASP A 58 -3.85 -5.86 8.01
CA ASP A 58 -3.20 -7.08 8.47
C ASP A 58 -2.72 -7.92 7.28
N ASP A 59 -2.27 -9.15 7.57
CA ASP A 59 -1.73 -10.07 6.57
C ASP A 59 -2.78 -10.67 5.63
N LYS A 60 -4.06 -10.51 5.94
CA LYS A 60 -5.19 -11.12 5.22
C LYS A 60 -6.09 -10.09 4.55
N LYS A 61 -6.27 -8.90 5.13
CA LYS A 61 -7.23 -7.90 4.66
C LYS A 61 -6.84 -6.46 4.99
N ILE A 62 -7.53 -5.54 4.33
CA ILE A 62 -7.52 -4.11 4.60
C ILE A 62 -8.94 -3.70 5.01
N LEU A 63 -9.09 -3.15 6.21
CA LEU A 63 -10.35 -2.58 6.67
C LEU A 63 -10.32 -1.06 6.64
N GLN A 64 -11.32 -0.44 6.02
CA GLN A 64 -11.58 1.00 6.13
C GLN A 64 -12.60 1.25 7.24
N LEU A 65 -12.17 1.92 8.30
CA LEU A 65 -13.01 2.19 9.47
C LEU A 65 -13.63 3.58 9.45
N ILE A 66 -12.99 4.55 8.79
CA ILE A 66 -13.50 5.91 8.66
C ILE A 66 -13.50 6.25 7.18
N ASP A 67 -14.64 6.76 6.69
CA ASP A 67 -14.75 7.24 5.32
C ASP A 67 -13.79 8.41 5.11
N ASP A 68 -13.08 8.41 3.99
CA ASP A 68 -12.04 9.40 3.70
C ASP A 68 -12.55 10.84 3.74
N LYS A 69 -13.86 11.10 3.63
CA LYS A 69 -14.41 12.47 3.79
C LYS A 69 -14.30 13.02 5.22
N TYR A 70 -14.12 12.17 6.22
CA TYR A 70 -13.95 12.53 7.62
C TYR A 70 -12.49 12.45 8.06
N ALA A 71 -12.16 13.17 9.12
CA ALA A 71 -10.85 13.10 9.77
C ALA A 71 -10.88 12.03 10.88
N ALA A 72 -9.94 11.08 10.83
CA ALA A 72 -9.61 10.24 11.98
C ALA A 72 -8.73 11.00 13.00
N TRP A 73 -8.67 10.52 14.24
CA TRP A 73 -7.90 11.13 15.33
C TRP A 73 -6.63 10.31 15.60
N HIS A 74 -5.57 10.50 14.79
CA HIS A 74 -4.38 9.63 14.80
C HIS A 74 -3.04 10.35 15.05
N VAL A 75 -2.89 11.65 14.75
CA VAL A 75 -1.60 12.36 14.89
C VAL A 75 -1.50 13.32 16.09
N GLY A 76 -2.45 13.23 17.04
CA GLY A 76 -2.83 14.26 18.03
C GLY A 76 -1.79 14.74 19.07
N ASP A 77 -0.52 14.44 18.89
CA ASP A 77 0.60 14.75 19.79
C ASP A 77 1.53 15.85 19.26
N GLY A 78 1.45 16.19 17.96
CA GLY A 78 2.20 17.31 17.36
C GLY A 78 1.46 18.64 17.36
N ARG A 79 0.16 18.66 17.67
CA ARG A 79 -0.75 19.83 17.60
C ARG A 79 -0.62 20.67 16.31
N GLY A 80 -0.29 20.02 15.19
CA GLY A 80 -0.10 20.68 13.90
C GLY A 80 1.24 21.44 13.75
N ARG A 81 2.17 21.34 14.70
CA ARG A 81 3.48 22.02 14.68
C ARG A 81 4.28 21.76 13.40
N PHE A 82 4.09 20.59 12.79
CA PHE A 82 4.80 20.17 11.58
C PHE A 82 3.92 20.23 10.32
N GLY A 83 2.77 20.91 10.37
CA GLY A 83 1.84 21.05 9.23
C GLY A 83 1.04 19.78 8.88
N ILE A 84 1.29 18.67 9.58
CA ILE A 84 0.55 17.41 9.45
C ILE A 84 -0.46 17.32 10.60
N THR A 85 -1.74 17.18 10.26
CA THR A 85 -2.87 17.22 11.21
C THR A 85 -3.84 16.08 10.93
N ASN A 86 -4.72 15.80 11.90
CA ASN A 86 -5.84 14.86 11.70
C ASN A 86 -6.70 15.25 10.49
N GLN A 87 -6.92 16.55 10.27
CA GLN A 87 -7.83 17.07 9.25
C GLN A 87 -7.28 16.94 7.83
N ASN A 88 -5.97 17.11 7.62
CA ASN A 88 -5.35 17.08 6.30
C ASN A 88 -4.63 15.77 5.97
N SER A 89 -4.87 14.69 6.72
CA SER A 89 -4.21 13.41 6.48
C SER A 89 -5.14 12.20 6.52
N ILE A 90 -4.67 11.12 5.90
CA ILE A 90 -5.17 9.75 6.04
C ILE A 90 -4.20 8.98 6.95
N GLY A 91 -4.74 8.19 7.87
CA GLY A 91 -3.97 7.36 8.80
C GLY A 91 -4.12 5.88 8.48
N ILE A 92 -3.00 5.18 8.31
CA ILE A 92 -2.95 3.74 8.04
C ILE A 92 -2.22 3.06 9.19
N GLU A 93 -2.90 2.15 9.87
CA GLU A 93 -2.36 1.32 10.95
C GLU A 93 -1.98 -0.06 10.41
N ILE A 94 -0.71 -0.43 10.52
CA ILE A 94 -0.21 -1.76 10.17
C ILE A 94 -0.27 -2.65 11.42
N CYS A 95 -0.99 -3.77 11.33
CA CYS A 95 -1.10 -4.74 12.41
C CYS A 95 0.23 -5.47 12.62
N VAL A 96 0.60 -5.70 13.88
CA VAL A 96 1.86 -6.36 14.27
C VAL A 96 1.62 -7.56 15.22
N ASN A 97 0.42 -8.11 15.19
CA ASN A 97 0.00 -9.25 16.02
C ASN A 97 0.89 -10.47 15.78
N ALA A 98 1.25 -11.18 16.86
CA ALA A 98 2.23 -12.27 16.80
C ALA A 98 1.82 -13.47 15.94
N ASP A 99 0.52 -13.65 15.68
CA ASP A 99 -0.04 -14.70 14.83
C ASP A 99 -0.34 -14.24 13.39
N GLY A 100 0.09 -13.02 13.02
CA GLY A 100 0.00 -12.48 11.67
C GLY A 100 1.35 -12.50 10.94
N ASP A 101 1.31 -12.58 9.61
CA ASP A 101 2.49 -12.39 8.76
C ASP A 101 2.74 -10.90 8.51
N TYR A 102 3.65 -10.32 9.31
CA TYR A 102 3.98 -8.88 9.20
C TYR A 102 4.51 -8.47 7.82
N ASN A 103 5.18 -9.36 7.08
CA ASN A 103 5.66 -9.02 5.74
C ASN A 103 4.50 -8.92 4.73
N LYS A 104 3.47 -9.76 4.87
CA LYS A 104 2.23 -9.61 4.10
C LYS A 104 1.44 -8.36 4.50
N ALA A 105 1.36 -8.06 5.79
CA ALA A 105 0.74 -6.81 6.26
C ALA A 105 1.45 -5.57 5.66
N LEU A 106 2.79 -5.58 5.61
CA LEU A 106 3.57 -4.55 4.92
C LEU A 106 3.27 -4.47 3.43
N ALA A 107 3.19 -5.60 2.73
CA ALA A 107 2.86 -5.63 1.30
C ALA A 107 1.46 -5.04 1.04
N ASN A 108 0.46 -5.42 1.83
CA ASN A 108 -0.89 -4.88 1.76
C ASN A 108 -0.90 -3.37 2.04
N ALA A 109 -0.11 -2.90 3.02
CA ALA A 109 -0.01 -1.48 3.34
C ALA A 109 0.66 -0.67 2.21
N ILE A 110 1.66 -1.25 1.52
CA ILE A 110 2.28 -0.65 0.34
C ILE A 110 1.24 -0.50 -0.79
N GLU A 111 0.45 -1.55 -1.06
CA GLU A 111 -0.61 -1.48 -2.07
C GLU A 111 -1.66 -0.40 -1.75
N LEU A 112 -2.13 -0.37 -0.51
CA LEU A 112 -3.09 0.63 -0.04
C LEU A 112 -2.51 2.05 -0.16
N THR A 113 -1.26 2.23 0.25
CA THR A 113 -0.59 3.53 0.21
C THR A 113 -0.45 4.03 -1.22
N ARG A 114 0.00 3.18 -2.17
CA ARG A 114 0.06 3.54 -3.60
C ARG A 114 -1.31 3.89 -4.17
N TYR A 115 -2.35 3.14 -3.80
CA TYR A 115 -3.72 3.44 -4.21
C TYR A 115 -4.17 4.82 -3.72
N LEU A 116 -3.94 5.13 -2.45
CA LEU A 116 -4.30 6.43 -1.85
C LEU A 116 -3.47 7.59 -2.43
N MET A 117 -2.18 7.36 -2.69
CA MET A 117 -1.32 8.33 -3.39
C MET A 117 -1.92 8.71 -4.73
N LYS A 118 -2.29 7.71 -5.55
CA LYS A 118 -2.94 7.95 -6.84
C LYS A 118 -4.30 8.62 -6.70
N LYS A 119 -5.14 8.15 -5.78
CA LYS A 119 -6.51 8.65 -5.56
C LYS A 119 -6.55 10.13 -5.19
N TYR A 120 -5.60 10.58 -4.36
CA TYR A 120 -5.56 11.93 -3.84
C TYR A 120 -4.46 12.81 -4.45
N ASN A 121 -3.75 12.30 -5.46
CA ASN A 121 -2.59 12.96 -6.05
C ASN A 121 -1.55 13.37 -4.98
N ILE A 122 -1.29 12.47 -4.03
CA ILE A 122 -0.31 12.68 -2.96
C ILE A 122 1.05 12.18 -3.47
N PRO A 123 2.06 13.06 -3.54
CA PRO A 123 3.39 12.67 -3.98
C PRO A 123 4.13 11.91 -2.87
N LEU A 124 5.20 11.20 -3.22
CA LEU A 124 5.87 10.26 -2.31
C LEU A 124 6.30 10.95 -1.02
N GLU A 125 6.86 12.16 -1.09
CA GLU A 125 7.36 12.97 0.03
C GLU A 125 6.29 13.26 1.09
N ARG A 126 5.00 13.24 0.71
CA ARG A 126 3.86 13.43 1.64
C ARG A 126 3.29 12.12 2.18
N VAL A 127 3.93 10.98 1.89
CA VAL A 127 3.81 9.74 2.67
C VAL A 127 4.83 9.78 3.80
N VAL A 128 4.34 9.92 5.02
CA VAL A 128 5.13 10.25 6.21
C VAL A 128 4.85 9.28 7.35
N ARG A 129 5.72 9.26 8.35
CA ARG A 129 5.50 8.51 9.60
C ARG A 129 4.67 9.35 10.55
N HIS A 130 4.03 8.72 11.53
CA HIS A 130 3.53 9.46 12.69
C HIS A 130 4.66 10.25 13.38
N TYR A 131 5.87 9.68 13.43
CA TYR A 131 7.07 10.39 13.90
C TYR A 131 7.30 11.75 13.22
N ASP A 132 7.02 11.88 11.92
CA ASP A 132 7.20 13.14 11.20
C ASP A 132 6.10 14.16 11.55
N ALA A 133 4.91 13.68 11.91
CA ALA A 133 3.77 14.49 12.30
C ALA A 133 3.82 15.01 13.75
N SER A 134 4.56 14.32 14.63
CA SER A 134 4.51 14.62 16.07
C SER A 134 5.73 14.26 16.91
N ARG A 135 6.70 13.52 16.35
CA ARG A 135 7.86 12.91 17.05
C ARG A 135 7.55 11.71 17.94
N LYS A 136 6.32 11.19 17.98
CA LYS A 136 6.09 9.85 18.57
C LYS A 136 6.83 8.81 17.76
N LEU A 137 7.51 7.89 18.45
CA LEU A 137 8.23 6.77 17.85
C LEU A 137 7.24 5.77 17.23
N CYS A 138 6.71 6.12 16.05
CA CYS A 138 5.70 5.38 15.33
C CYS A 138 5.90 5.62 13.81
N PRO A 139 5.93 4.57 12.97
CA PRO A 139 5.76 3.14 13.30
C PRO A 139 6.99 2.56 14.03
N ALA A 140 6.80 2.07 15.26
CA ALA A 140 7.87 1.57 16.12
C ALA A 140 8.56 0.33 15.53
N SER A 141 7.81 -0.52 14.83
CA SER A 141 8.31 -1.70 14.13
C SER A 141 9.30 -1.37 12.99
N MET A 142 9.37 -0.11 12.55
CA MET A 142 10.29 0.36 11.52
C MET A 142 11.40 1.27 12.04
N SER A 143 11.47 1.55 13.35
CA SER A 143 12.37 2.58 13.89
C SER A 143 13.82 2.14 14.10
N ALA A 144 14.08 0.84 14.10
CA ALA A 144 15.42 0.29 14.26
C ALA A 144 16.37 0.71 13.11
N ASN A 145 17.67 0.64 13.38
CA ASN A 145 18.74 0.91 12.40
C ASN A 145 18.54 2.24 11.66
N ASN A 146 18.32 3.31 12.43
CA ASN A 146 18.04 4.65 11.89
C ASN A 146 16.94 4.64 10.82
N TRP A 147 15.82 3.97 11.13
CA TRP A 147 14.66 3.88 10.24
C TRP A 147 14.90 3.15 8.91
N ALA A 148 15.85 2.22 8.82
CA ALA A 148 16.15 1.50 7.58
C ALA A 148 14.91 0.82 6.95
N LYS A 149 14.03 0.22 7.76
CA LYS A 149 12.80 -0.42 7.25
C LYS A 149 11.79 0.60 6.71
N TRP A 150 11.75 1.83 7.25
CA TRP A 150 10.95 2.91 6.68
C TRP A 150 11.51 3.37 5.33
N GLN A 151 12.83 3.48 5.19
CA GLN A 151 13.44 3.81 3.89
C GLN A 151 13.11 2.73 2.84
N TRP A 152 13.25 1.46 3.22
CA TRP A 152 12.83 0.34 2.36
C TRP A 152 11.34 0.42 1.97
N PHE A 153 10.45 0.79 2.90
CA PHE A 153 9.02 0.96 2.62
C PHE A 153 8.80 2.06 1.57
N LYS A 154 9.49 3.21 1.71
CA LYS A 154 9.44 4.32 0.76
C LYS A 154 9.97 3.93 -0.62
N GLU A 155 11.08 3.21 -0.69
CA GLU A 155 11.61 2.65 -1.93
C GLU A 155 10.57 1.73 -2.61
N GLN A 156 9.84 0.91 -1.83
CA GLN A 156 8.80 0.09 -2.41
C GLN A 156 7.71 0.97 -3.04
N LEU A 157 7.28 2.06 -2.40
CA LEU A 157 6.26 2.94 -2.99
C LEU A 157 6.68 3.56 -4.33
N GLU A 158 7.97 3.88 -4.50
CA GLU A 158 8.51 4.45 -5.73
C GLU A 158 8.64 3.44 -6.87
N LYS A 159 8.88 2.16 -6.55
CA LYS A 159 8.96 1.11 -7.57
C LYS A 159 7.67 1.05 -8.38
N LYS A 160 7.80 1.24 -9.70
CA LYS A 160 6.72 0.97 -10.64
C LYS A 160 6.26 -0.47 -10.45
N GLN A 161 4.97 -0.66 -10.16
CA GLN A 161 4.38 -1.98 -10.07
C GLN A 161 4.36 -2.56 -11.50
N THR A 162 5.24 -3.52 -11.77
CA THR A 162 5.26 -4.25 -13.03
C THR A 162 4.20 -5.34 -12.95
N LYS A 163 3.35 -5.45 -13.98
CA LYS A 163 2.40 -6.57 -14.05
C LYS A 163 3.21 -7.84 -14.23
N LYS A 164 2.77 -8.95 -13.65
CA LYS A 164 3.35 -10.27 -13.99
C LYS A 164 2.45 -10.97 -14.98
N GLY A 165 3.06 -11.78 -15.82
CA GLY A 165 2.37 -12.61 -16.79
C GLY A 165 2.89 -14.04 -16.72
N GLN A 166 2.00 -15.01 -16.88
CA GLN A 166 2.36 -16.40 -17.10
C GLN A 166 2.29 -16.70 -18.60
N VAL A 167 3.37 -17.24 -19.15
CA VAL A 167 3.43 -17.66 -20.57
C VAL A 167 2.56 -18.89 -20.80
N LEU A 168 1.65 -18.80 -21.77
CA LEU A 168 0.70 -19.86 -22.13
C LEU A 168 1.21 -20.79 -23.24
N ALA A 169 2.03 -20.25 -24.15
CA ALA A 169 2.57 -20.98 -25.29
C ALA A 169 3.75 -21.89 -24.90
N ASN A 170 3.85 -23.07 -25.52
CA ASN A 170 4.99 -23.99 -25.33
C ASN A 170 6.33 -23.30 -25.60
N VAL A 171 6.36 -22.45 -26.64
CA VAL A 171 7.48 -21.57 -26.98
C VAL A 171 6.91 -20.21 -27.37
N LEU A 172 7.37 -19.16 -26.68
CA LEU A 172 7.02 -17.77 -26.98
C LEU A 172 8.27 -17.01 -27.41
N ASN A 173 8.33 -16.63 -28.68
CA ASN A 173 9.44 -15.85 -29.22
C ASN A 173 9.51 -14.45 -28.59
N ILE A 174 10.72 -14.06 -28.18
CA ILE A 174 11.07 -12.74 -27.68
C ILE A 174 11.70 -11.96 -28.83
N ARG A 175 11.22 -10.76 -29.11
CA ARG A 175 11.67 -9.93 -30.25
C ARG A 175 12.28 -8.61 -29.78
N VAL A 176 13.14 -8.01 -30.62
CA VAL A 176 13.74 -6.69 -30.31
C VAL A 176 12.73 -5.54 -30.33
N GLY A 177 11.58 -5.70 -31.00
CA GLY A 177 10.55 -4.68 -31.11
C GLY A 177 9.13 -5.28 -31.06
N ALA A 178 8.15 -4.41 -30.85
CA ALA A 178 6.73 -4.74 -30.77
C ALA A 178 6.15 -5.04 -32.17
N GLY A 179 6.39 -6.25 -32.69
CA GLY A 179 5.90 -6.67 -34.00
C GLY A 179 6.56 -7.96 -34.51
N THR A 180 5.87 -8.69 -35.39
CA THR A 180 6.35 -9.96 -35.95
C THR A 180 7.49 -9.79 -36.95
N GLN A 181 7.66 -8.59 -37.51
CA GLN A 181 8.76 -8.21 -38.41
C GLN A 181 10.11 -8.07 -37.70
N PHE A 182 10.13 -7.88 -36.38
CA PHE A 182 11.37 -7.68 -35.63
C PHE A 182 12.09 -9.00 -35.36
N LYS A 183 13.43 -8.97 -35.37
CA LYS A 183 14.29 -10.13 -35.10
C LYS A 183 13.96 -10.79 -33.75
N VAL A 184 13.90 -12.12 -33.75
CA VAL A 184 13.82 -12.95 -32.53
C VAL A 184 15.18 -12.96 -31.84
N VAL A 185 15.19 -12.68 -30.53
CA VAL A 185 16.38 -12.59 -29.67
C VAL A 185 16.37 -13.55 -28.49
N GLY A 186 15.29 -14.31 -28.35
CA GLY A 186 15.19 -15.32 -27.30
C GLY A 186 13.82 -15.96 -27.31
N GLN A 187 13.58 -16.83 -26.33
CA GLN A 187 12.31 -17.52 -26.15
C GLN A 187 12.00 -17.67 -24.66
N TYR A 188 10.71 -17.63 -24.32
CA TYR A 188 10.18 -18.14 -23.07
C TYR A 188 9.46 -19.47 -23.32
N LYS A 189 9.30 -20.27 -22.26
CA LYS A 189 8.57 -21.55 -22.27
C LYS A 189 7.24 -21.41 -21.54
N LYS A 190 6.32 -22.35 -21.81
CA LYS A 190 5.04 -22.41 -21.10
C LYS A 190 5.25 -22.49 -19.60
N GLY A 191 4.50 -21.68 -18.87
CA GLY A 191 4.57 -21.59 -17.41
C GLY A 191 5.57 -20.55 -16.88
N ASP A 192 6.48 -20.03 -17.72
CA ASP A 192 7.41 -18.97 -17.31
C ASP A 192 6.65 -17.76 -16.78
N ILE A 193 7.13 -17.21 -15.67
CA ILE A 193 6.61 -16.00 -15.06
C ILE A 193 7.49 -14.83 -15.50
N ILE A 194 6.89 -13.88 -16.21
CA ILE A 194 7.58 -12.72 -16.79
C ILE A 194 7.08 -11.43 -16.18
N GLU A 195 7.98 -10.48 -15.98
CA GLU A 195 7.60 -9.11 -15.65
C GLU A 195 7.27 -8.32 -16.91
N ILE A 196 6.15 -7.63 -16.88
CA ILE A 196 5.65 -6.75 -17.93
C ILE A 196 5.99 -5.33 -17.52
N LEU A 197 7.03 -4.82 -18.18
CA LEU A 197 7.60 -3.49 -17.96
C LEU A 197 6.84 -2.42 -18.74
N GLU A 198 6.22 -2.79 -19.85
CA GLU A 198 5.51 -1.90 -20.75
C GLU A 198 4.49 -2.66 -21.59
N GLU A 199 3.46 -1.94 -22.02
CA GLU A 199 2.37 -2.44 -22.84
C GLU A 199 2.23 -1.54 -24.07
N LYS A 200 2.40 -2.09 -25.29
CA LYS A 200 2.28 -1.35 -26.55
C LYS A 200 1.53 -2.17 -27.59
N SER A 201 0.37 -1.68 -28.03
CA SER A 201 -0.52 -2.38 -28.98
C SER A 201 -0.76 -3.83 -28.55
N ASP A 202 -0.38 -4.84 -29.32
CA ASP A 202 -0.57 -6.26 -28.99
C ASP A 202 0.67 -6.92 -28.36
N TRP A 203 1.57 -6.11 -27.78
CA TRP A 203 2.85 -6.58 -27.23
C TRP A 203 3.09 -6.15 -25.78
N TYR A 204 3.75 -7.03 -25.03
CA TYR A 204 4.33 -6.74 -23.73
C TYR A 204 5.86 -6.64 -23.84
N ARG A 205 6.46 -5.63 -23.21
CA ARG A 205 7.91 -5.53 -23.03
C ARG A 205 8.30 -6.21 -21.72
N THR A 206 9.28 -7.12 -21.80
CA THR A 206 9.92 -7.77 -20.65
C THR A 206 11.37 -7.29 -20.52
N ASN A 207 12.08 -7.76 -19.51
CA ASN A 207 13.52 -7.52 -19.37
C ASN A 207 14.36 -8.13 -20.52
N LYS A 208 13.83 -9.12 -21.26
CA LYS A 208 14.53 -9.78 -22.39
C LYS A 208 14.11 -9.27 -23.77
N GLY A 209 13.06 -8.45 -23.86
CA GLY A 209 12.49 -7.96 -25.12
C GLY A 209 10.97 -8.10 -25.18
N TRP A 210 10.40 -8.01 -26.37
CA TRP A 210 8.97 -7.93 -26.64
C TRP A 210 8.35 -9.29 -26.93
N VAL A 211 7.18 -9.55 -26.36
CA VAL A 211 6.39 -10.77 -26.57
C VAL A 211 4.94 -10.43 -26.91
N CYS A 212 4.29 -11.28 -27.71
CA CYS A 212 2.89 -11.08 -28.08
C CYS A 212 1.96 -11.37 -26.89
N LYS A 213 0.99 -10.47 -26.65
CA LYS A 213 0.09 -10.52 -25.49
C LYS A 213 -0.81 -11.73 -25.46
N ASP A 214 -1.25 -12.23 -26.62
CA ASP A 214 -2.18 -13.35 -26.74
C ASP A 214 -1.68 -14.62 -26.06
N TYR A 215 -0.36 -14.72 -25.86
CA TYR A 215 0.30 -15.87 -25.24
C TYR A 215 0.71 -15.63 -23.78
N VAL A 216 0.22 -14.57 -23.15
CA VAL A 216 0.57 -14.20 -21.77
C VAL A 216 -0.70 -13.93 -20.97
N LYS A 217 -0.96 -14.76 -19.95
CA LYS A 217 -2.03 -14.51 -18.99
C LYS A 217 -1.51 -13.61 -17.88
N ILE A 218 -2.09 -12.43 -17.72
CA ILE A 218 -1.78 -11.56 -16.57
C ILE A 218 -2.12 -12.31 -15.28
N ILE A 219 -1.15 -12.31 -14.37
CA ILE A 219 -1.30 -12.80 -13.01
C ILE A 219 -1.00 -11.64 -12.06
N ASN A 220 -1.98 -11.35 -11.21
CA ASN A 220 -1.87 -10.32 -10.17
C ASN A 220 -1.02 -10.83 -9.02
#